data_AF-A0A1H8SMR5-F1
#
_entry.id   AF-A0A1H8SMR5-F1
#
_cell.length_a   1.000
_cell.length_b   1.000
_cell.length_c   1.000
_cell.angle_alpha   90.00
_cell.angle_beta   90.00
_cell.angle_gamma   90.00
#
_symmetry.space_group_name_H-M   'P 1'
#
loop_
_entity.id
_entity.type
_entity.pdbx_description
1 polymer ?
#
loop_
_entity_poly.entity_id
_entity_poly.type
_entity_poly.pdbx_seq_one_letter_code
_entity_poly.pdbx_strand_id
1 'polypeptide(L)' 'MAMGPNSIMVGKSYRTPGNEIRTVQSIDGGDVVYRAACGATPAMIARTSDQTCSLADFAAEVEAEVSPGV' A
#
# COMPACT_ATOMS: atom_id res chain seq x y z
N MET A 1 9.30 8.23 8.82
CA MET A 1 9.94 8.96 7.70
C MET A 1 9.04 8.75 6.49
N ALA A 2 8.60 9.80 5.80
CA ALA A 2 7.78 9.63 4.59
C ALA A 2 8.63 9.03 3.46
N MET A 3 8.06 8.09 2.69
CA MET A 3 8.76 7.54 1.53
C MET A 3 8.72 8.51 0.36
N GLY A 4 9.77 8.52 -0.45
CA GLY A 4 9.76 9.26 -1.71
C GLY A 4 8.80 8.60 -2.70
N PRO A 5 8.02 9.35 -3.50
CA PRO A 5 7.11 8.77 -4.50
C PRO A 5 7.82 7.90 -5.54
N ASN A 6 9.11 8.16 -5.79
CA ASN A 6 9.95 7.33 -6.67
C ASN A 6 10.29 5.95 -6.08
N SER A 7 10.02 5.72 -4.79
CA SER A 7 10.27 4.44 -4.10
C SER A 7 9.04 3.52 -4.11
N ILE A 8 7.90 3.99 -4.63
CA ILE A 8 6.66 3.20 -4.70
C ILE A 8 6.66 2.39 -5.99
N MET A 9 6.55 1.07 -5.87
CA MET A 9 6.60 0.14 -6.99
C MET A 9 5.40 -0.79 -7.02
N VAL A 10 4.96 -1.15 -8.24
CA VAL A 10 3.90 -2.13 -8.45
C VAL A 10 4.35 -3.51 -7.93
N GLY A 11 3.43 -4.20 -7.24
CA GLY A 11 3.68 -5.51 -6.62
C GLY A 11 4.38 -5.43 -5.26
N LYS A 12 4.75 -4.24 -4.79
CA LYS A 12 5.29 -4.03 -3.45
C LYS A 12 4.18 -3.71 -2.45
N SER A 13 4.44 -4.08 -1.20
CA SER A 13 3.57 -3.77 -0.09
C SER A 13 4.24 -2.71 0.79
N TYR A 14 3.45 -1.81 1.33
CA TYR A 14 3.91 -0.71 2.16
C TYR A 14 3.08 -0.64 3.43
N ARG A 15 3.72 -0.34 4.56
CA ARG A 15 3.05 -0.19 5.85
C ARG A 15 2.78 1.29 6.12
N THR A 16 1.56 1.60 6.55
CA THR A 16 1.19 2.93 7.06
C THR A 16 1.44 3.03 8.57
N PRO A 17 1.46 4.25 9.16
CA PRO A 17 1.60 4.44 10.61
C PRO A 17 0.52 3.71 11.43
N GLY A 18 -0.66 3.48 10.84
CA GLY A 18 -1.77 2.73 11.44
C GLY A 18 -1.56 1.20 11.45
N ASN A 19 -0.38 0.71 11.07
CA ASN A 19 -0.08 -0.72 10.91
C ASN A 19 -0.95 -1.42 9.84
N GLU A 20 -1.51 -0.66 8.91
CA GLU A 20 -2.20 -1.17 7.72
C GLU A 20 -1.18 -1.45 6.62
N ILE A 21 -1.31 -2.59 5.94
CA ILE A 21 -0.45 -2.95 4.81
C ILE A 21 -1.17 -2.66 3.51
N ARG A 22 -0.61 -1.81 2.67
CA ARG A 22 -1.15 -1.45 1.36
C ARG A 22 -0.28 -2.05 0.27
N THR A 23 -0.85 -2.92 -0.54
CA THR A 23 -0.15 -3.56 -1.66
C THR A 23 -0.47 -2.84 -2.96
N VAL A 24 0.54 -2.34 -3.66
CA VAL A 24 0.37 -1.61 -4.91
C VAL A 24 0.06 -2.58 -6.04
N GLN A 25 -1.10 -2.41 -6.65
CA GLN A 25 -1.60 -3.23 -7.76
C GLN A 25 -1.19 -2.66 -9.12
N SER A 26 -1.23 -1.33 -9.25
CA SER A 26 -0.85 -0.63 -10.49
C SER A 26 -0.59 0.85 -10.21
N ILE A 27 0.22 1.49 -11.06
CA ILE A 27 0.46 2.94 -11.05
C ILE A 27 0.18 3.45 -12.46
N ASP A 28 -0.75 4.40 -12.61
CA ASP A 28 -1.14 4.98 -13.89
C ASP A 28 -1.19 6.51 -13.78
N GLY A 29 -0.46 7.23 -14.63
CA GLY A 29 -0.54 8.70 -14.70
C GLY A 29 -0.18 9.49 -13.43
N GLY A 30 0.31 8.84 -12.37
CA GLY A 30 0.51 9.45 -11.05
C GLY A 30 -0.53 9.05 -10.01
N ASP A 31 -1.48 8.18 -10.36
CA ASP A 31 -2.41 7.52 -9.46
C ASP A 31 -1.93 6.09 -9.13
N VAL A 32 -2.13 5.69 -7.89
CA VAL A 32 -1.74 4.39 -7.34
C VAL A 32 -3.01 3.64 -6.97
N VAL A 33 -3.20 2.49 -7.60
CA VAL A 33 -4.20 1.52 -7.20
C VAL A 33 -3.54 0.57 -6.20
N TYR A 34 -4.09 0.46 -5.00
CA TYR A 34 -3.59 -0.40 -3.96
C TYR A 34 -4.70 -1.20 -3.28
N ARG A 35 -4.30 -2.29 -2.62
CA ARG A 35 -5.16 -3.10 -1.79
C ARG A 35 -4.73 -2.95 -0.33
N ALA A 36 -5.57 -2.34 0.49
CA ALA A 36 -5.35 -2.24 1.93
C ALA A 36 -5.71 -3.55 2.63
N ALA A 37 -4.80 -4.06 3.45
CA ALA A 37 -5.01 -5.19 4.33
C ALA A 37 -4.71 -4.71 5.77
N CYS A 38 -5.78 -4.58 6.57
CA CYS A 38 -5.66 -4.37 8.00
C CYS A 38 -5.60 -5.74 8.68
N GLY A 39 -4.76 -5.90 9.72
CA GLY A 39 -4.41 -7.18 10.35
C GLY A 39 -5.54 -7.93 11.10
N ALA A 40 -6.77 -7.89 10.61
CA ALA A 40 -7.90 -8.64 11.13
C ALA A 40 -7.98 -10.05 10.51
N THR A 41 -7.08 -10.94 10.93
CA THR A 41 -7.16 -12.42 10.82
C THR A 41 -7.28 -13.06 9.42
N PRO A 42 -6.56 -14.17 9.15
CA PRO A 42 -6.65 -14.91 7.87
C PRO A 42 -8.03 -15.53 7.57
N ALA A 43 -8.97 -15.51 8.53
CA ALA A 43 -10.34 -16.00 8.36
C ALA A 43 -11.30 -14.96 7.78
N MET A 44 -10.91 -13.68 7.73
CA MET A 44 -11.71 -12.61 7.17
C MET A 44 -11.00 -12.14 5.90
N ILE A 45 -11.22 -12.86 4.79
CA ILE A 45 -11.09 -12.27 3.45
C ILE A 45 -12.24 -11.26 3.33
N ALA A 46 -12.19 -10.19 4.13
CA ALA A 46 -12.93 -8.99 3.82
C ALA A 46 -12.49 -8.64 2.41
N ARG A 47 -13.45 -8.46 1.50
CA ARG A 47 -13.17 -7.94 0.15
C ARG A 47 -12.45 -6.61 0.33
N THR A 48 -11.13 -6.65 0.37
CA THR A 48 -10.29 -5.46 0.36
C THR A 48 -10.38 -4.97 -1.07
N SER A 49 -11.36 -4.12 -1.32
CA SER A 49 -11.53 -3.43 -2.59
C SER A 49 -10.24 -2.73 -2.94
N ASP A 50 -9.91 -2.72 -4.22
CA ASP A 50 -8.93 -1.79 -4.75
C ASP A 50 -9.33 -0.36 -4.38
N GLN A 51 -8.37 0.38 -3.84
CA GLN A 51 -8.47 1.78 -3.53
C GLN A 51 -7.49 2.53 -4.43
N THR A 52 -7.85 3.74 -4.82
CA THR A 52 -7.01 4.58 -5.67
C THR A 52 -6.74 5.89 -4.96
N CYS A 53 -5.48 6.30 -4.92
CA CYS A 53 -5.09 7.64 -4.50
C CYS A 53 -3.88 8.12 -5.31
N SER A 54 -3.57 9.40 -5.23
CA SER A 54 -2.41 9.95 -5.92
C SER A 54 -1.11 9.39 -5.34
N LEU A 55 -0.11 9.14 -6.19
CA LEU A 55 1.21 8.63 -5.83
C LEU A 55 1.91 9.48 -4.77
N ALA A 56 1.75 10.80 -4.83
CA ALA A 56 2.28 11.71 -3.83
C ALA A 56 1.63 11.50 -2.45
N ASP A 57 0.31 11.29 -2.42
CA ASP A 57 -0.45 11.04 -1.20
C ASP A 57 -0.12 9.66 -0.62
N PHE A 58 -0.10 8.63 -1.48
CA PHE A 58 0.33 7.29 -1.10
C PHE A 58 1.71 7.29 -0.47
N ALA A 59 2.69 7.96 -1.10
CA ALA A 59 4.06 8.03 -0.61
C ALA A 59 4.19 8.82 0.71
N ALA A 60 3.32 9.82 0.93
CA ALA A 60 3.25 10.57 2.18
C ALA A 60 2.61 9.76 3.32
N GLU A 61 1.65 8.88 3.01
CA GLU A 61 0.96 8.03 3.98
C GLU A 61 1.75 6.79 4.41
N VAL A 62 2.60 6.25 3.55
CA VAL A 62 3.38 5.04 3.87
C VAL A 62 4.72 5.37 4.53
N GLU A 63 5.09 4.60 5.55
CA GLU A 63 6.34 4.79 6.28
C GLU A 63 7.46 3.86 5.82
N ALA A 64 7.12 2.64 5.41
CA ALA A 64 8.11 1.62 5.07
C ALA A 64 7.59 0.64 4.01
N GLU A 65 8.46 0.25 3.08
CA GLU A 65 8.25 -0.97 2.29
C GLU A 65 8.29 -2.17 3.23
N VAL A 66 7.27 -3.03 3.14
CA VAL A 66 7.29 -4.36 3.74
C VAL A 66 7.55 -5.37 2.64
N SER A 67 8.63 -6.14 2.80
CA SER A 67 8.83 -7.32 1.98
C SER A 67 7.76 -8.36 2.34
N PRO A 68 7.12 -9.01 1.35
CA PRO A 68 6.36 -10.23 1.64
C PRO A 68 7.35 -11.22 2.27
N GLY A 69 7.16 -11.48 3.56
CA GLY A 69 8.01 -12.40 4.30
C GLY A 69 8.02 -13.78 3.64
N VAL A 70 9.23 -14.31 3.49
CA VAL A 70 9.56 -15.72 3.25
C VAL A 70 8.90 -16.61 4.30
#